data_AF-M5BUC0-F1
#
_entry.id   AF-M5BUC0-F1
#
_cell.length_a   1.000
_cell.length_b   1.000
_cell.length_c   1.000
_cell.angle_alpha   90.00
_cell.angle_beta   90.00
_cell.angle_gamma   90.00
#
_symmetry.space_group_name_H-M   'P 1'
#
loop_
_entity.id
_entity.type
_entity.pdbx_description
1 polymer ?
#
loop_
_entity_poly.entity_id
_entity_poly.type
_entity_poly.pdbx_seq_one_letter_code
_entity_poly.pdbx_strand_id
1 'polypeptide(L)'
;MNQWGKTWWGSDADKALIESELAAVRGNFSVPILLGEYSTSAPGFAIEKASAWAWFDVVTRTAVKYSIVPQWWDNGGEYFDRPTGKWHDVTTKNIVMAIVAGKINSYPYSGNGTVWLKSGVSAIPPVYLQYNGNTLKGIYTSSGTKLASGKDYTVVSSPLPGFALTSSYINSLGASSKLGELGRVVVKLSSGADLEIDIRRYTRPTVPNGTINVPANGDYFINHNPNGAKLATVKALGPNGEYLKDDWTQWLGPLQAGRINWNGDYSLTDDEKQLVIRGSLLSTIKSFGKPVTLTWEYWPRTDSSNTATTVVTVT
;
A
#
# COMPACT_ATOMS: atom_id res chain seq x y z
N MET A 1 -7.29 -7.34 -2.70
CA MET A 1 -6.46 -7.30 -3.93
C MET A 1 -6.48 -5.89 -4.52
N ASN A 2 -5.44 -5.51 -5.25
CA ASN A 2 -5.34 -4.21 -5.94
C ASN A 2 -6.01 -4.30 -7.33
N GLN A 3 -7.31 -4.03 -7.37
CA GLN A 3 -8.12 -4.05 -8.59
C GLN A 3 -8.72 -2.66 -8.79
N TRP A 4 -8.80 -2.19 -10.04
CA TRP A 4 -9.30 -0.85 -10.39
C TRP A 4 -8.67 0.28 -9.55
N GLY A 5 -7.39 0.16 -9.20
CA GLY A 5 -6.69 1.14 -8.36
C GLY A 5 -7.21 1.26 -6.92
N LYS A 6 -7.95 0.26 -6.41
CA LYS A 6 -8.31 0.15 -4.99
C LYS A 6 -7.09 -0.27 -4.16
N THR A 7 -6.20 0.68 -3.96
CA THR A 7 -4.92 0.48 -3.27
C THR A 7 -4.94 0.87 -1.78
N TRP A 8 -6.06 1.44 -1.32
CA TRP A 8 -6.33 1.82 0.06
C TRP A 8 -7.57 1.10 0.60
N TRP A 9 -7.61 0.97 1.92
CA TRP A 9 -8.73 0.38 2.68
C TRP A 9 -8.73 0.98 4.10
N GLY A 10 -9.89 1.05 4.75
CA GLY A 10 -9.99 1.36 6.18
C GLY A 10 -10.95 2.48 6.53
N SER A 11 -11.85 2.84 5.62
CA SER A 11 -12.97 3.72 5.93
C SER A 11 -13.92 3.08 6.95
N ASP A 12 -14.79 3.86 7.58
CA ASP A 12 -15.79 3.31 8.50
C ASP A 12 -16.77 2.39 7.79
N ALA A 13 -17.10 2.68 6.53
CA ALA A 13 -17.93 1.81 5.69
C ALA A 13 -17.24 0.47 5.40
N ASP A 14 -15.94 0.48 5.07
CA ASP A 14 -15.17 -0.75 4.85
C ASP A 14 -15.18 -1.64 6.11
N LYS A 15 -14.97 -1.04 7.29
CA LYS A 15 -14.95 -1.76 8.57
C LYS A 15 -16.33 -2.30 8.95
N ALA A 16 -17.38 -1.51 8.74
CA ALA A 16 -18.76 -1.92 8.98
C ALA A 16 -19.18 -3.07 8.08
N LEU A 17 -18.70 -3.12 6.83
CA LEU A 17 -18.93 -4.23 5.93
C LEU A 17 -18.36 -5.54 6.50
N ILE A 18 -17.08 -5.56 6.88
CA ILE A 18 -16.44 -6.75 7.49
C ILE A 18 -17.20 -7.21 8.74
N GLU A 19 -17.58 -6.26 9.60
CA GLU A 19 -18.38 -6.54 10.79
C GLU A 19 -19.71 -7.22 10.42
N SER A 20 -20.45 -6.66 9.46
CA SER A 20 -21.75 -7.19 9.04
C SER A 20 -21.65 -8.59 8.40
N GLU A 21 -20.64 -8.83 7.58
CA GLU A 21 -20.47 -10.10 6.87
C GLU A 21 -20.12 -11.24 7.84
N LEU A 22 -19.16 -11.01 8.74
CA LEU A 22 -18.77 -12.02 9.73
C LEU A 22 -19.85 -12.24 10.80
N ALA A 23 -20.57 -11.19 11.19
CA ALA A 23 -21.73 -11.32 12.08
C ALA A 23 -22.83 -12.19 11.47
N ALA A 24 -23.17 -11.97 10.20
CA ALA A 24 -24.19 -12.74 9.49
C ALA A 24 -23.79 -14.22 9.38
N VAL A 25 -22.52 -14.51 9.05
CA VAL A 25 -22.01 -15.88 9.04
C VAL A 25 -22.17 -16.52 10.42
N ARG A 26 -21.73 -15.85 11.50
CA ARG A 26 -21.87 -16.40 12.84
C ARG A 26 -23.33 -16.63 13.24
N GLY A 27 -24.24 -15.73 12.88
CA GLY A 27 -25.66 -15.83 13.19
C GLY A 27 -26.36 -17.01 12.52
N ASN A 28 -25.86 -17.46 11.36
CA ASN A 28 -26.47 -18.56 10.58
C ASN A 28 -26.01 -19.97 11.00
N PHE A 29 -24.94 -20.08 11.78
CA PHE A 29 -24.38 -21.37 12.18
C PHE A 29 -24.26 -21.44 13.71
N SER A 30 -24.40 -22.62 14.30
CA SER A 30 -24.10 -22.87 15.73
C SER A 30 -22.92 -23.82 15.94
N VAL A 31 -22.22 -24.16 14.86
CA VAL A 31 -21.03 -25.05 14.86
C VAL A 31 -19.73 -24.22 14.87
N PRO A 32 -18.57 -24.82 15.17
CA PRO A 32 -17.28 -24.16 14.93
C PRO A 32 -17.15 -23.71 13.47
N ILE A 33 -16.63 -22.50 13.26
CA ILE A 33 -16.43 -21.93 11.92
C ILE A 33 -14.95 -21.67 11.69
N LEU A 34 -14.50 -22.07 10.51
CA LEU A 34 -13.17 -21.79 9.99
C LEU A 34 -13.29 -20.83 8.81
N LEU A 35 -12.65 -19.67 8.89
CA LEU A 35 -12.37 -18.84 7.72
C LEU A 35 -11.09 -19.39 7.10
N GLY A 36 -11.26 -20.37 6.18
CA GLY A 36 -10.17 -21.19 5.65
C GLY A 36 -9.09 -20.43 4.90
N GLU A 37 -9.44 -19.28 4.32
CA GLU A 37 -8.49 -18.37 3.69
C GLU A 37 -8.91 -16.93 3.95
N TYR A 38 -7.95 -16.11 4.40
CA TYR A 38 -8.05 -14.66 4.34
C TYR A 38 -6.67 -14.06 4.15
N SER A 39 -6.57 -13.04 3.31
CA SER A 39 -5.36 -12.23 3.14
C SER A 39 -5.65 -11.01 2.26
N THR A 40 -4.67 -10.10 2.17
CA THR A 40 -4.64 -9.08 1.10
C THR A 40 -3.62 -9.50 0.04
N SER A 41 -3.10 -8.57 -0.77
CA SER A 41 -1.98 -8.86 -1.68
C SER A 41 -0.80 -7.99 -1.32
N ALA A 42 0.35 -8.60 -1.02
CA ALA A 42 1.67 -7.99 -0.84
C ALA A 42 1.68 -6.58 -0.16
N PRO A 43 1.54 -6.50 1.18
CA PRO A 43 1.57 -5.24 1.95
C PRO A 43 2.80 -4.37 1.65
N GLY A 44 2.59 -3.09 1.35
CA GLY A 44 3.67 -2.14 1.04
C GLY A 44 4.28 -2.31 -0.36
N PHE A 45 3.71 -3.21 -1.16
CA PHE A 45 4.06 -3.43 -2.56
C PHE A 45 2.84 -3.23 -3.47
N ALA A 46 1.86 -4.15 -3.43
CA ALA A 46 0.63 -4.04 -4.21
C ALA A 46 -0.45 -3.21 -3.50
N ILE A 47 -0.48 -3.24 -2.16
CA ILE A 47 -1.44 -2.51 -1.32
C ILE A 47 -0.67 -1.54 -0.42
N GLU A 48 -1.25 -0.37 -0.14
CA GLU A 48 -0.64 0.58 0.79
C GLU A 48 -0.48 -0.03 2.18
N LYS A 49 0.68 0.20 2.80
CA LYS A 49 1.14 -0.50 4.00
C LYS A 49 0.17 -0.33 5.18
N ALA A 50 -0.23 0.90 5.52
CA ALA A 50 -1.16 1.15 6.62
C ALA A 50 -2.55 0.56 6.35
N SER A 51 -3.00 0.58 5.09
CA SER A 51 -4.26 -0.03 4.67
C SER A 51 -4.27 -1.54 4.86
N ALA A 52 -3.16 -2.22 4.51
CA ALA A 52 -3.01 -3.65 4.74
C ALA A 52 -3.02 -3.98 6.25
N TRP A 53 -2.29 -3.21 7.07
CA TRP A 53 -2.28 -3.36 8.52
C TRP A 53 -3.66 -3.20 9.15
N ALA A 54 -4.40 -2.16 8.73
CA ALA A 54 -5.77 -1.94 9.20
C ALA A 54 -6.69 -3.10 8.80
N TRP A 55 -6.56 -3.63 7.58
CA TRP A 55 -7.35 -4.75 7.10
C TRP A 55 -7.08 -6.02 7.91
N PHE A 56 -5.80 -6.37 8.11
CA PHE A 56 -5.42 -7.54 8.92
C PHE A 56 -5.87 -7.40 10.37
N ASP A 57 -5.78 -6.21 10.97
CA ASP A 57 -6.30 -6.00 12.32
C ASP A 57 -7.81 -6.22 12.39
N VAL A 58 -8.56 -5.52 11.53
CA VAL A 58 -10.02 -5.51 11.59
C VAL A 58 -10.60 -6.88 11.26
N VAL A 59 -10.15 -7.54 10.20
CA VAL A 59 -10.68 -8.86 9.81
C VAL A 59 -10.36 -9.90 10.89
N THR A 60 -9.11 -9.96 11.36
CA THR A 60 -8.71 -10.95 12.37
C THR A 60 -9.44 -10.72 13.69
N ARG A 61 -9.51 -9.47 14.16
CA ARG A 61 -10.19 -9.13 15.42
C ARG A 61 -11.70 -9.38 15.34
N THR A 62 -12.31 -9.13 14.18
CA THR A 62 -13.75 -9.39 13.96
C THR A 62 -14.04 -10.89 13.90
N ALA A 63 -13.18 -11.67 13.22
CA ALA A 63 -13.29 -13.12 13.22
C ALA A 63 -13.21 -13.70 14.64
N VAL A 64 -12.20 -13.27 15.42
CA VAL A 64 -12.04 -13.69 16.83
C VAL A 64 -13.25 -13.28 17.68
N LYS A 65 -13.75 -12.04 17.54
CA LYS A 65 -14.97 -11.57 18.22
C LYS A 65 -16.16 -12.51 17.99
N TYR A 66 -16.31 -13.03 16.77
CA TYR A 66 -17.38 -13.94 16.40
C TYR A 66 -17.04 -15.43 16.57
N SER A 67 -15.94 -15.78 17.25
CA SER A 67 -15.51 -17.18 17.41
C SER A 67 -15.35 -17.92 16.07
N ILE A 68 -14.87 -17.21 15.05
CA ILE A 68 -14.46 -17.74 13.75
C ILE A 68 -12.95 -17.85 13.77
N VAL A 69 -12.40 -19.02 13.45
CA VAL A 69 -10.94 -19.24 13.40
C VAL A 69 -10.42 -18.76 12.04
N PRO A 70 -9.58 -17.71 11.95
CA PRO A 70 -9.08 -17.21 10.68
C PRO A 70 -7.75 -17.89 10.30
N GLN A 71 -7.68 -18.45 9.08
CA GLN A 71 -6.46 -19.05 8.52
C GLN A 71 -5.86 -18.14 7.45
N TRP A 72 -4.68 -17.61 7.74
CA TRP A 72 -4.00 -16.66 6.85
C TRP A 72 -3.48 -17.40 5.62
N TRP A 73 -3.97 -16.99 4.45
CA TRP A 73 -3.46 -17.48 3.18
C TRP A 73 -2.08 -16.88 2.86
N ASP A 74 -1.07 -17.74 2.80
CA ASP A 74 0.30 -17.40 2.41
C ASP A 74 0.79 -18.30 1.27
N ASN A 75 0.84 -17.74 0.07
CA ASN A 75 1.32 -18.43 -1.13
C ASN A 75 2.85 -18.62 -1.17
N GLY A 76 3.59 -18.06 -0.20
CA GLY A 76 5.05 -18.12 -0.09
C GLY A 76 5.81 -17.03 -0.83
N GLY A 77 5.12 -16.14 -1.56
CA GLY A 77 5.73 -15.01 -2.26
C GLY A 77 5.33 -13.63 -1.71
N GLU A 78 4.23 -13.55 -0.94
CA GLU A 78 3.70 -12.26 -0.48
C GLU A 78 4.02 -11.93 0.98
N TYR A 79 4.22 -12.94 1.83
CA TYR A 79 4.33 -12.75 3.28
C TYR A 79 5.59 -13.39 3.85
N PHE A 80 5.60 -14.70 4.07
CA PHE A 80 6.77 -15.39 4.59
C PHE A 80 7.65 -15.88 3.43
N ASP A 81 8.82 -15.26 3.30
CA ASP A 81 9.88 -15.68 2.39
C ASP A 81 10.50 -16.97 2.94
N ARG A 82 10.06 -18.10 2.38
CA ARG A 82 10.52 -19.43 2.78
C ARG A 82 12.03 -19.60 2.53
N PRO A 83 12.61 -19.16 1.39
CA PRO A 83 14.06 -19.16 1.19
C PRO A 83 14.87 -18.42 2.26
N THR A 84 14.46 -17.20 2.64
CA THR A 84 15.25 -16.41 3.61
C THR A 84 14.84 -16.64 5.07
N GLY A 85 13.71 -17.32 5.31
CA GLY A 85 13.14 -17.54 6.63
C GLY A 85 12.64 -16.26 7.29
N LYS A 86 12.28 -15.24 6.49
CA LYS A 86 11.92 -13.91 6.97
C LYS A 86 10.53 -13.50 6.49
N TRP A 87 9.88 -12.66 7.28
CA TRP A 87 8.66 -11.99 6.86
C TRP A 87 9.02 -10.77 6.01
N HIS A 88 8.39 -10.60 4.85
CA HIS A 88 8.51 -9.38 4.06
C HIS A 88 8.01 -8.15 4.85
N ASP A 89 6.96 -8.34 5.66
CA ASP A 89 6.45 -7.34 6.59
C ASP A 89 6.20 -7.93 7.98
N VAL A 90 7.14 -7.64 8.89
CA VAL A 90 7.09 -8.07 10.28
C VAL A 90 5.93 -7.41 11.05
N THR A 91 5.50 -6.20 10.65
CA THR A 91 4.40 -5.50 11.33
C THR A 91 3.08 -6.24 11.10
N THR A 92 2.78 -6.63 9.86
CA THR A 92 1.58 -7.42 9.53
C THR A 92 1.52 -8.72 10.36
N LYS A 93 2.63 -9.47 10.41
CA LYS A 93 2.71 -10.68 11.24
C LYS A 93 2.45 -10.37 12.72
N ASN A 94 3.10 -9.33 13.26
CA ASN A 94 2.94 -8.96 14.67
C ASN A 94 1.50 -8.51 15.01
N ILE A 95 0.81 -7.82 14.08
CA ILE A 95 -0.59 -7.41 14.24
C ILE A 95 -1.49 -8.63 14.43
N VAL A 96 -1.37 -9.63 13.55
CA VAL A 96 -2.15 -10.88 13.63
C VAL A 96 -1.85 -11.61 14.95
N MET A 97 -0.57 -11.76 15.30
CA MET A 97 -0.17 -12.45 16.54
C MET A 97 -0.61 -11.71 17.81
N ALA A 98 -0.64 -10.38 17.80
CA ALA A 98 -1.12 -9.59 18.93
C ALA A 98 -2.61 -9.85 19.20
N ILE A 99 -3.42 -9.99 18.15
CA ILE A 99 -4.86 -10.28 18.27
C ILE A 99 -5.09 -11.67 18.84
N VAL A 100 -4.33 -12.66 18.37
CA VAL A 100 -4.37 -14.03 18.94
C VAL A 100 -4.01 -14.02 20.43
N ALA A 101 -3.11 -13.13 20.85
CA ALA A 101 -2.76 -12.92 22.25
C ALA A 101 -3.76 -12.03 23.04
N GLY A 102 -4.93 -11.73 22.47
CA GLY A 102 -5.97 -10.92 23.12
C GLY A 102 -5.65 -9.43 23.23
N LYS A 103 -4.71 -8.91 22.42
CA LYS A 103 -4.32 -7.50 22.41
C LYS A 103 -5.03 -6.73 21.30
N ILE A 104 -5.26 -5.45 21.55
CA ILE A 104 -5.76 -4.50 20.56
C ILE A 104 -4.57 -3.73 19.97
N ASN A 105 -4.47 -3.68 18.64
CA ASN A 105 -3.43 -2.92 17.96
C ASN A 105 -3.87 -1.47 17.71
N SER A 106 -2.89 -0.56 17.74
CA SER A 106 -2.99 0.69 17.01
C SER A 106 -2.44 0.50 15.60
N TYR A 107 -2.86 1.32 14.64
CA TYR A 107 -2.28 1.35 13.30
C TYR A 107 -2.43 2.75 12.68
N PRO A 108 -1.62 3.13 11.68
CA PRO A 108 -1.75 4.42 11.04
C PRO A 108 -3.02 4.52 10.19
N TYR A 109 -3.49 5.74 9.95
CA TYR A 109 -4.48 5.96 8.90
C TYR A 109 -3.88 5.63 7.52
N SER A 110 -4.73 5.24 6.57
CA SER A 110 -4.32 4.90 5.21
C SER A 110 -3.42 6.00 4.62
N GLY A 111 -2.32 5.60 3.98
CA GLY A 111 -1.30 6.52 3.46
C GLY A 111 -0.23 6.96 4.47
N ASN A 112 -0.36 6.58 5.75
CA ASN A 112 0.60 6.95 6.81
C ASN A 112 1.53 5.78 7.19
N GLY A 113 1.54 4.68 6.42
CA GLY A 113 2.49 3.57 6.64
C GLY A 113 3.93 3.88 6.22
N THR A 114 4.12 4.99 5.48
CA THR A 114 5.39 5.53 5.04
C THR A 114 5.36 7.05 5.11
N VAL A 115 6.42 7.66 5.65
CA VAL A 115 6.69 9.10 5.55
C VAL A 115 7.30 9.37 4.18
N TRP A 116 6.50 9.96 3.29
CA TRP A 116 6.93 10.32 1.94
C TRP A 116 7.46 11.77 1.89
N LEU A 117 8.77 11.91 1.72
CA LEU A 117 9.45 13.19 1.61
C LEU A 117 9.62 13.56 0.13
N LYS A 118 8.94 14.62 -0.33
CA LYS A 118 9.13 15.10 -1.70
C LYS A 118 10.44 15.89 -1.81
N SER A 119 11.28 15.55 -2.78
CA SER A 119 12.53 16.26 -3.01
C SER A 119 12.28 17.74 -3.32
N GLY A 120 13.09 18.63 -2.72
CA GLY A 120 12.91 20.08 -2.81
C GLY A 120 11.78 20.65 -1.94
N VAL A 121 11.06 19.83 -1.17
CA VAL A 121 10.03 20.27 -0.23
C VAL A 121 10.52 20.07 1.21
N SER A 122 10.48 21.13 2.01
CA SER A 122 10.95 21.11 3.41
C SER A 122 9.89 20.63 4.40
N ALA A 123 8.61 20.72 4.04
CA ALA A 123 7.51 20.26 4.88
C ALA A 123 7.55 18.73 5.02
N ILE A 124 7.52 18.25 6.26
CA ILE A 124 7.49 16.82 6.59
C ILE A 124 6.04 16.45 6.93
N PRO A 125 5.44 15.47 6.23
CA PRO A 125 4.10 15.05 6.55
C PRO A 125 4.07 14.35 7.93
N PRO A 126 3.04 14.61 8.76
CA PRO A 126 2.83 13.85 9.99
C PRO A 126 2.37 12.42 9.69
N VAL A 127 2.50 11.57 10.69
CA VAL A 127 1.98 10.19 10.74
C VAL A 127 0.82 10.18 11.73
N TYR A 128 -0.39 10.07 11.22
CA TYR A 128 -1.59 9.95 12.05
C TYR A 128 -1.89 8.50 12.40
N LEU A 129 -2.34 8.27 13.64
CA LEU A 129 -2.58 6.94 14.20
C LEU A 129 -4.02 6.78 14.68
N GLN A 130 -4.60 5.61 14.39
CA GLN A 130 -5.77 5.08 15.08
C GLN A 130 -5.29 4.37 16.34
N TYR A 131 -5.49 4.99 17.49
CA TYR A 131 -4.97 4.49 18.76
C TYR A 131 -5.77 3.31 19.33
N ASN A 132 -7.06 3.15 18.98
CA ASN A 132 -7.90 2.04 19.44
C ASN A 132 -7.82 1.78 20.96
N GLY A 133 -7.76 2.85 21.76
CA GLY A 133 -7.64 2.79 23.23
C GLY A 133 -6.21 2.69 23.77
N ASN A 134 -5.20 2.55 22.91
CA ASN A 134 -3.79 2.58 23.32
C ASN A 134 -3.23 4.01 23.43
N THR A 135 -2.01 4.11 23.95
CA THR A 135 -1.23 5.36 24.05
C THR A 135 0.15 5.19 23.44
N LEU A 136 0.73 6.27 22.91
CA LEU A 136 2.10 6.29 22.39
C LEU A 136 3.09 6.18 23.56
N LYS A 137 3.98 5.18 23.52
CA LYS A 137 5.05 5.00 24.53
C LYS A 137 6.38 5.57 24.08
N GLY A 138 6.62 5.58 22.78
CA GLY A 138 7.80 6.20 22.20
C GLY A 138 8.02 5.81 20.75
N ILE A 139 8.98 6.48 20.14
CA ILE A 139 9.43 6.22 18.78
C ILE A 139 10.92 5.91 18.85
N TYR A 140 11.34 4.91 18.10
CA TYR A 140 12.69 4.36 18.15
C TYR A 140 13.26 4.27 16.74
N THR A 141 14.58 4.31 16.62
CA THR A 141 15.26 3.85 15.41
C THR A 141 15.09 2.35 15.24
N SER A 142 15.34 1.83 14.03
CA SER A 142 15.38 0.37 13.77
C SER A 142 16.42 -0.36 14.63
N SER A 143 17.48 0.32 15.09
CA SER A 143 18.48 -0.23 16.01
C SER A 143 18.05 -0.24 17.49
N GLY A 144 16.85 0.27 17.80
CA GLY A 144 16.32 0.30 19.16
C GLY A 144 16.67 1.56 19.98
N THR A 145 17.30 2.58 19.38
CA THR A 145 17.58 3.85 20.06
C THR A 145 16.30 4.68 20.16
N LYS A 146 15.95 5.11 21.38
CA LYS A 146 14.77 5.95 21.60
C LYS A 146 14.99 7.36 21.04
N LEU A 147 14.05 7.85 20.26
CA LEU A 147 14.03 9.23 19.78
C LEU A 147 13.54 10.17 20.89
N ALA A 148 14.10 11.39 20.94
CA ALA A 148 13.76 12.41 21.91
C ALA A 148 12.54 13.23 21.44
N SER A 149 11.44 13.16 22.20
CA SER A 149 10.27 14.02 21.98
C SER A 149 10.64 15.50 22.12
N GLY A 150 10.11 16.35 21.23
CA GLY A 150 10.43 17.78 21.13
C GLY A 150 11.69 18.08 20.31
N LYS A 151 12.58 17.10 20.11
CA LYS A 151 13.81 17.25 19.32
C LYS A 151 13.77 16.46 18.01
N ASP A 152 13.50 15.17 18.09
CA ASP A 152 13.54 14.25 16.95
C ASP A 152 12.15 14.05 16.34
N TYR A 153 11.11 14.15 17.17
CA TYR A 153 9.71 14.17 16.75
C TYR A 153 8.87 15.03 17.69
N THR A 154 7.70 15.45 17.24
CA THR A 154 6.66 16.09 18.06
C THR A 154 5.37 15.28 18.00
N VAL A 155 4.61 15.27 19.09
CA VAL A 155 3.26 14.70 19.09
C VAL A 155 2.31 15.71 18.45
N VAL A 156 1.41 15.24 17.61
CA VAL A 156 0.36 16.06 16.98
C VAL A 156 -1.01 15.55 17.41
N SER A 157 -1.97 16.46 17.58
CA SER A 157 -3.35 16.16 17.96
C SER A 157 -4.39 16.66 16.95
N SER A 158 -3.98 17.47 15.98
CA SER A 158 -4.86 18.07 14.96
C SER A 158 -4.22 17.97 13.57
N PRO A 159 -5.00 17.67 12.52
CA PRO A 159 -6.42 17.29 12.53
C PRO A 159 -6.70 15.93 13.17
N LEU A 160 -5.68 15.07 13.32
CA LEU A 160 -5.78 13.75 13.93
C LEU A 160 -4.60 13.51 14.87
N PRO A 161 -4.74 12.60 15.85
CA PRO A 161 -3.66 12.29 16.78
C PRO A 161 -2.56 11.46 16.11
N GLY A 162 -1.30 11.73 16.46
CA GLY A 162 -0.15 11.10 15.81
C GLY A 162 1.18 11.74 16.21
N PHE A 163 2.14 11.73 15.30
CA PHE A 163 3.41 12.43 15.46
C PHE A 163 3.94 13.00 14.15
N ALA A 164 4.87 13.95 14.23
CA ALA A 164 5.64 14.43 13.10
C ALA A 164 7.14 14.32 13.39
N LEU A 165 7.92 13.83 12.44
CA LEU A 165 9.38 13.83 12.55
C LEU A 165 9.92 15.25 12.30
N THR A 166 10.97 15.64 13.02
CA THR A 166 11.57 16.96 12.83
C THR A 166 12.56 16.98 11.67
N SER A 167 12.79 18.15 11.10
CA SER A 167 13.81 18.34 10.06
C SER A 167 15.21 17.96 10.54
N SER A 168 15.51 18.19 11.82
CA SER A 168 16.78 17.76 12.42
C SER A 168 16.96 16.25 12.36
N TYR A 169 15.91 15.49 12.69
CA TYR A 169 15.95 14.03 12.61
C TYR A 169 16.06 13.56 11.15
N ILE A 170 15.24 14.10 10.24
CA ILE A 170 15.29 13.73 8.81
C ILE A 170 16.67 14.00 8.20
N ASN A 171 17.30 15.13 8.54
CA ASN A 171 18.64 15.46 8.05
C ASN A 171 19.71 14.50 8.59
N SER A 172 19.50 13.91 9.78
CA SER A 172 20.41 12.91 10.33
C SER A 172 20.38 11.57 9.58
N LEU A 173 19.32 11.28 8.83
CA LEU A 173 19.15 10.03 8.06
C LEU A 173 19.91 10.03 6.73
N GLY A 174 20.44 11.18 6.29
CA GLY A 174 21.28 11.29 5.11
C GLY A 174 21.05 12.55 4.28
N ALA A 175 21.88 12.73 3.25
CA ALA A 175 21.85 13.89 2.37
C ALA A 175 20.46 14.09 1.73
N SER A 176 20.06 15.35 1.54
CA SER A 176 18.79 15.73 0.92
C SER A 176 18.64 15.25 -0.53
N SER A 177 19.77 15.00 -1.22
CA SER A 177 19.81 14.45 -2.58
C SER A 177 19.58 12.94 -2.66
N LYS A 178 19.66 12.20 -1.55
CA LYS A 178 19.42 10.75 -1.54
C LYS A 178 17.93 10.48 -1.75
N LEU A 179 17.61 9.79 -2.84
CA LEU A 179 16.28 9.28 -3.15
C LEU A 179 16.12 7.83 -2.65
N GLY A 180 14.87 7.38 -2.51
CA GLY A 180 14.52 6.05 -2.03
C GLY A 180 14.50 5.96 -0.50
N GLU A 181 14.83 4.78 0.01
CA GLU A 181 14.79 4.49 1.44
C GLU A 181 15.89 5.26 2.19
N LEU A 182 15.45 6.06 3.17
CA LEU A 182 16.34 6.75 4.09
C LEU A 182 16.50 5.99 5.39
N GLY A 183 15.44 5.33 5.83
CA GLY A 183 15.41 4.54 7.06
C GLY A 183 13.99 4.24 7.50
N ARG A 184 13.84 3.90 8.76
CA ARG A 184 12.59 3.49 9.39
C ARG A 184 12.57 3.90 10.85
N VAL A 185 11.38 4.22 11.34
CA VAL A 185 11.11 4.35 12.78
C VAL A 185 10.19 3.24 13.26
N VAL A 186 10.41 2.80 14.50
CA VAL A 186 9.58 1.83 15.20
C VAL A 186 8.74 2.58 16.22
N VAL A 187 7.42 2.56 16.04
CA VAL A 187 6.46 3.20 16.94
C VAL A 187 6.00 2.16 17.95
N LYS A 188 6.21 2.44 19.24
CA LYS A 188 5.78 1.57 20.34
C LYS A 188 4.57 2.15 21.06
N LEU A 189 3.58 1.29 21.27
CA LEU A 189 2.32 1.63 21.90
C LEU A 189 2.17 0.91 23.25
N SER A 190 1.15 1.26 24.03
CA SER A 190 0.87 0.63 25.32
C SER A 190 0.50 -0.86 25.22
N SER A 191 -0.05 -1.28 24.08
CA SER A 191 -0.39 -2.67 23.77
C SER A 191 -0.37 -2.88 22.26
N GLY A 192 -0.51 -4.13 21.83
CA GLY A 192 -0.50 -4.52 20.42
C GLY A 192 0.91 -4.62 19.82
N ALA A 193 0.95 -4.63 18.49
CA ALA A 193 2.18 -4.69 17.70
C ALA A 193 2.91 -3.34 17.64
N ASP A 194 4.24 -3.40 17.61
CA ASP A 194 5.07 -2.27 17.19
C ASP A 194 4.86 -2.01 15.69
N LEU A 195 4.86 -0.72 15.29
CA LEU A 195 4.64 -0.31 13.89
C LEU A 195 5.94 0.15 13.24
N GLU A 196 6.28 -0.43 12.09
CA GLU A 196 7.48 -0.10 11.33
C GLU A 196 7.20 0.89 10.18
N ILE A 197 7.29 2.18 10.48
CA ILE A 197 7.01 3.27 9.53
C ILE A 197 8.27 3.58 8.72
N ASP A 198 8.18 3.37 7.41
CA ASP A 198 9.29 3.66 6.49
C ASP A 198 9.44 5.16 6.27
N ILE A 199 10.66 5.62 6.00
CA ILE A 199 10.96 7.00 5.61
C ILE A 199 11.61 6.96 4.24
N ARG A 200 10.93 7.52 3.24
CA ARG A 200 11.34 7.49 1.85
C ARG A 200 11.34 8.88 1.26
N ARG A 201 12.37 9.21 0.46
CA ARG A 201 12.43 10.43 -0.33
C ARG A 201 12.18 10.12 -1.79
N TYR A 202 11.35 10.93 -2.44
CA TYR A 202 11.03 10.73 -3.84
C TYR A 202 11.06 12.02 -4.66
N THR A 203 11.21 11.87 -5.96
CA THR A 203 10.81 12.87 -6.96
C THR A 203 10.02 12.18 -8.07
N ARG A 204 9.51 12.94 -9.05
CA ARG A 204 8.67 12.40 -10.13
C ARG A 204 9.38 11.20 -10.80
N PRO A 205 8.71 10.03 -10.92
CA PRO A 205 9.25 8.87 -11.60
C PRO A 205 9.34 9.11 -13.11
N THR A 206 10.19 8.38 -13.80
CA THR A 206 10.35 8.49 -15.26
C THR A 206 10.31 7.13 -15.94
N VAL A 207 9.82 7.11 -17.17
CA VAL A 207 9.87 5.98 -18.10
C VAL A 207 10.57 6.43 -19.40
N PRO A 208 11.44 5.62 -20.00
CA PRO A 208 12.04 5.93 -21.30
C PRO A 208 10.96 5.98 -22.38
N ASN A 209 11.02 6.98 -23.26
CA ASN A 209 10.19 7.18 -24.44
C ASN A 209 8.68 6.99 -24.20
N GLY A 210 7.94 8.10 -24.12
CA GLY A 210 6.49 8.11 -23.85
C GLY A 210 5.59 7.47 -24.90
N THR A 211 6.12 6.78 -25.92
CA THR A 211 5.35 6.02 -26.91
C THR A 211 6.06 4.73 -27.27
N ILE A 212 5.34 3.62 -27.23
CA ILE A 212 5.82 2.29 -27.62
C ILE A 212 4.86 1.64 -28.61
N ASN A 213 5.43 0.85 -29.53
CA ASN A 213 4.69 -0.01 -30.45
C ASN A 213 5.13 -1.45 -30.19
N VAL A 214 4.19 -2.31 -29.81
CA VAL A 214 4.49 -3.65 -29.29
C VAL A 214 3.61 -4.71 -29.97
N PRO A 215 4.15 -5.90 -30.27
CA PRO A 215 3.31 -7.01 -30.73
C PRO A 215 2.47 -7.55 -29.57
N ALA A 216 1.26 -8.05 -29.84
CA ALA A 216 0.41 -8.71 -28.84
C ALA A 216 0.88 -10.13 -28.45
N ASN A 217 2.19 -10.35 -28.30
CA ASN A 217 2.79 -11.67 -28.07
C ASN A 217 3.49 -11.72 -26.71
N GLY A 218 2.72 -12.03 -25.65
CA GLY A 218 3.24 -12.15 -24.29
C GLY A 218 3.37 -10.82 -23.55
N ASP A 219 4.09 -10.84 -22.43
CA ASP A 219 4.29 -9.66 -21.60
C ASP A 219 5.33 -8.70 -22.20
N TYR A 220 5.15 -7.40 -21.98
CA TYR A 220 6.10 -6.36 -22.38
C TYR A 220 6.70 -5.67 -21.16
N PHE A 221 8.01 -5.46 -21.18
CA PHE A 221 8.79 -4.96 -20.04
C PHE A 221 9.34 -3.57 -20.34
N ILE A 222 9.06 -2.62 -19.45
CA ILE A 222 9.50 -1.23 -19.55
C ILE A 222 10.45 -0.94 -18.40
N ASN A 223 11.71 -0.64 -18.71
CA ASN A 223 12.62 -0.06 -17.73
C ASN A 223 12.02 1.25 -17.21
N HIS A 224 12.14 1.53 -15.93
CA HIS A 224 11.72 2.82 -15.38
C HIS A 224 12.71 3.27 -14.31
N ASN A 225 12.63 4.55 -13.96
CA ASN A 225 13.30 5.07 -12.79
C ASN A 225 12.24 5.54 -11.78
N PRO A 226 12.02 4.80 -10.68
CA PRO A 226 11.02 5.18 -9.69
C PRO A 226 11.40 6.43 -8.91
N ASN A 227 12.67 6.87 -8.96
CA ASN A 227 13.16 8.05 -8.27
C ASN A 227 12.79 8.08 -6.77
N GLY A 228 12.77 6.89 -6.15
CA GLY A 228 12.44 6.69 -4.74
C GLY A 228 10.95 6.52 -4.42
N ALA A 229 10.06 6.72 -5.40
CA ALA A 229 8.65 6.38 -5.28
C ALA A 229 8.42 4.86 -5.43
N LYS A 230 7.18 4.39 -5.25
CA LYS A 230 6.79 2.99 -5.49
C LYS A 230 5.54 2.91 -6.35
N LEU A 231 5.50 2.00 -7.33
CA LEU A 231 4.31 1.85 -8.19
C LEU A 231 3.10 1.49 -7.31
N ALA A 232 1.96 2.09 -7.62
CA ALA A 232 0.72 1.85 -6.89
C ALA A 232 -0.37 1.30 -7.81
N THR A 233 -0.62 1.96 -8.94
CA THR A 233 -1.63 1.51 -9.91
C THR A 233 -1.38 2.06 -11.29
N VAL A 234 -2.16 1.61 -12.27
CA VAL A 234 -2.16 2.16 -13.63
C VAL A 234 -3.57 2.61 -14.01
N LYS A 235 -3.68 3.80 -14.62
CA LYS A 235 -4.86 4.28 -15.33
C LYS A 235 -4.67 4.06 -16.84
N ALA A 236 -5.67 3.52 -17.53
CA ALA A 236 -5.57 3.22 -18.96
C ALA A 236 -6.70 3.91 -19.73
N LEU A 237 -6.33 4.91 -20.56
CA LEU A 237 -7.30 5.72 -21.31
C LEU A 237 -6.98 5.76 -22.80
N GLY A 238 -8.03 5.78 -23.63
CA GLY A 238 -7.95 6.11 -25.05
C GLY A 238 -7.63 7.60 -25.30
N PRO A 239 -7.47 7.99 -26.57
CA PRO A 239 -7.04 9.35 -26.94
C PRO A 239 -8.02 10.45 -26.52
N ASN A 240 -9.31 10.13 -26.38
CA ASN A 240 -10.35 11.09 -25.98
C ASN A 240 -10.79 10.88 -24.52
N GLY A 241 -10.00 10.15 -23.73
CA GLY A 241 -10.33 9.84 -22.34
C GLY A 241 -11.27 8.66 -22.16
N GLU A 242 -11.53 7.88 -23.22
CA GLU A 242 -12.32 6.64 -23.12
C GLU A 242 -11.62 5.65 -22.18
N TYR A 243 -12.37 4.93 -21.35
CA TYR A 243 -11.78 3.92 -20.49
C TYR A 243 -11.48 2.69 -21.33
N LEU A 244 -10.27 2.13 -21.20
CA LEU A 244 -9.87 0.98 -22.01
C LEU A 244 -10.77 -0.25 -21.75
N LYS A 245 -11.10 -0.48 -20.47
CA LYS A 245 -11.95 -1.57 -19.98
C LYS A 245 -12.62 -1.14 -18.68
N ASP A 246 -13.59 -1.92 -18.22
CA ASP A 246 -14.29 -1.70 -16.96
C ASP A 246 -14.86 -0.26 -16.87
N ASP A 247 -15.62 0.15 -17.89
CA ASP A 247 -16.19 1.49 -18.03
C ASP A 247 -17.11 1.89 -16.87
N TRP A 248 -17.75 0.92 -16.21
CA TRP A 248 -18.52 1.12 -14.98
C TRP A 248 -17.69 1.75 -13.85
N THR A 249 -16.35 1.63 -13.88
CA THR A 249 -15.48 2.29 -12.88
C THR A 249 -15.58 3.81 -12.89
N GLN A 250 -16.21 4.41 -13.91
CA GLN A 250 -16.52 5.85 -13.94
C GLN A 250 -17.38 6.30 -12.76
N TRP A 251 -18.16 5.38 -12.18
CA TRP A 251 -19.00 5.61 -11.00
C TRP A 251 -18.23 5.48 -9.68
N LEU A 252 -16.96 5.10 -9.74
CA LEU A 252 -16.07 5.06 -8.58
C LEU A 252 -15.36 6.42 -8.39
N GLY A 253 -14.74 6.59 -7.22
CA GLY A 253 -14.02 7.81 -6.89
C GLY A 253 -12.81 8.09 -7.81
N PRO A 254 -12.23 9.31 -7.73
CA PRO A 254 -11.18 9.78 -8.64
C PRO A 254 -9.87 8.99 -8.59
N LEU A 255 -9.70 8.15 -7.57
CA LEU A 255 -8.55 7.26 -7.38
C LEU A 255 -8.79 5.84 -7.92
N GLN A 256 -9.98 5.55 -8.46
CA GLN A 256 -10.33 4.23 -9.02
C GLN A 256 -10.80 4.31 -10.48
N ALA A 257 -11.50 5.38 -10.86
CA ALA A 257 -12.06 5.51 -12.20
C ALA A 257 -11.01 5.35 -13.32
N GLY A 258 -11.24 4.40 -14.23
CA GLY A 258 -10.37 4.09 -15.38
C GLY A 258 -9.05 3.40 -15.03
N ARG A 259 -8.89 2.86 -13.81
CA ARG A 259 -7.73 2.03 -13.45
C ARG A 259 -7.94 0.56 -13.76
N ILE A 260 -6.82 -0.10 -13.99
CA ILE A 260 -6.73 -1.51 -14.38
C ILE A 260 -6.17 -2.34 -13.23
N ASN A 261 -5.98 -3.64 -13.47
CA ASN A 261 -5.83 -4.64 -12.41
C ASN A 261 -4.39 -5.09 -12.20
N TRP A 262 -3.95 -5.12 -10.93
CA TRP A 262 -2.65 -5.66 -10.55
C TRP A 262 -2.55 -7.16 -10.86
N ASN A 263 -1.40 -7.58 -11.39
CA ASN A 263 -1.07 -8.93 -11.91
C ASN A 263 -1.96 -9.46 -13.05
N GLY A 264 -3.17 -8.92 -13.24
CA GLY A 264 -4.03 -9.25 -14.37
C GLY A 264 -3.73 -8.42 -15.63
N ASP A 265 -3.46 -7.13 -15.48
CA ASP A 265 -3.22 -6.20 -16.59
C ASP A 265 -1.81 -5.59 -16.55
N TYR A 266 -1.30 -5.32 -15.35
CA TYR A 266 0.05 -4.77 -15.13
C TYR A 266 0.72 -5.35 -13.88
N SER A 267 2.04 -5.28 -13.79
CA SER A 267 2.78 -5.56 -12.54
C SER A 267 4.17 -4.92 -12.55
N LEU A 268 5.01 -5.31 -11.59
CA LEU A 268 6.45 -5.10 -11.58
C LEU A 268 7.19 -6.43 -11.66
N THR A 269 8.45 -6.40 -12.08
CA THR A 269 9.40 -7.49 -11.82
C THR A 269 9.72 -7.56 -10.32
N ASP A 270 10.17 -8.73 -9.85
CA ASP A 270 10.50 -8.95 -8.43
C ASP A 270 11.59 -8.01 -7.91
N ASP A 271 12.51 -7.58 -8.79
CA ASP A 271 13.55 -6.60 -8.47
C ASP A 271 13.09 -5.14 -8.59
N GLU A 272 11.80 -4.93 -8.89
CA GLU A 272 11.12 -3.65 -9.08
C GLU A 272 11.70 -2.77 -10.21
N LYS A 273 12.61 -3.28 -11.05
CA LYS A 273 13.28 -2.45 -12.08
C LYS A 273 12.45 -2.23 -13.33
N GLN A 274 11.53 -3.15 -13.63
CA GLN A 274 10.74 -3.10 -14.84
C GLN A 274 9.24 -3.10 -14.54
N LEU A 275 8.53 -2.18 -15.19
CA LEU A 275 7.08 -2.22 -15.29
C LEU A 275 6.72 -3.32 -16.28
N VAL A 276 5.68 -4.08 -15.98
CA VAL A 276 5.19 -5.15 -16.84
C VAL A 276 3.83 -4.77 -17.35
N ILE A 277 3.67 -4.73 -18.67
CA ILE A 277 2.38 -4.74 -19.35
C ILE A 277 2.08 -6.20 -19.67
N ARG A 278 1.04 -6.76 -19.07
CA ARG A 278 0.70 -8.17 -19.27
C ARG A 278 0.15 -8.40 -20.69
N GLY A 279 0.38 -9.58 -21.25
CA GLY A 279 -0.12 -9.94 -22.58
C GLY A 279 -1.64 -9.84 -22.73
N SER A 280 -2.37 -10.09 -21.63
CA SER A 280 -3.82 -9.83 -21.52
C SER A 280 -4.19 -8.36 -21.77
N LEU A 281 -3.42 -7.42 -21.22
CA LEU A 281 -3.63 -5.99 -21.46
C LEU A 281 -3.29 -5.61 -22.90
N LEU A 282 -2.19 -6.14 -23.47
CA LEU A 282 -1.85 -5.91 -24.87
C LEU A 282 -2.94 -6.40 -25.82
N SER A 283 -3.51 -7.58 -25.54
CA SER A 283 -4.64 -8.13 -26.29
C SER A 283 -5.88 -7.22 -26.20
N THR A 284 -6.11 -6.62 -25.03
CA THR A 284 -7.20 -5.65 -24.81
C THR A 284 -6.95 -4.36 -25.60
N ILE A 285 -5.72 -3.81 -25.56
CA ILE A 285 -5.34 -2.60 -26.32
C ILE A 285 -5.46 -2.85 -27.83
N LYS A 286 -5.03 -4.03 -28.32
CA LYS A 286 -5.18 -4.42 -29.73
C LYS A 286 -6.64 -4.44 -30.15
N SER A 287 -7.50 -5.04 -29.33
CA SER A 287 -8.95 -5.12 -29.58
C SER A 287 -9.62 -3.73 -29.53
N PHE A 288 -9.12 -2.83 -28.68
CA PHE A 288 -9.57 -1.44 -28.62
C PHE A 288 -9.24 -0.65 -29.89
N GLY A 289 -8.20 -1.05 -30.64
CA GLY A 289 -7.90 -0.54 -31.98
C GLY A 289 -7.40 0.92 -32.03
N LYS A 290 -7.07 1.51 -30.88
CA LYS A 290 -6.58 2.90 -30.75
C LYS A 290 -5.37 2.94 -29.81
N PRO A 291 -4.50 3.96 -29.92
CA PRO A 291 -3.46 4.20 -28.93
C PRO A 291 -4.05 4.37 -27.52
N VAL A 292 -3.39 3.79 -26.52
CA VAL A 292 -3.81 3.89 -25.11
C VAL A 292 -2.72 4.55 -24.29
N THR A 293 -3.09 5.58 -23.54
CA THR A 293 -2.22 6.19 -22.53
C THR A 293 -2.32 5.40 -21.22
N LEU A 294 -1.23 4.74 -20.85
CA LEU A 294 -1.02 4.18 -19.51
C LEU A 294 -0.39 5.24 -18.62
N THR A 295 -1.11 5.66 -17.58
CA THR A 295 -0.58 6.51 -16.51
C THR A 295 -0.19 5.63 -15.33
N TRP A 296 1.10 5.44 -15.15
CA TRP A 296 1.70 4.74 -14.02
C TRP A 296 1.67 5.68 -12.80
N GLU A 297 0.84 5.35 -11.82
CA GLU A 297 0.68 6.14 -10.60
C GLU A 297 1.52 5.54 -9.47
N TYR A 298 2.27 6.39 -8.76
CA TYR A 298 3.18 5.97 -7.70
C TYR A 298 2.74 6.53 -6.33
N TRP A 299 3.18 5.88 -5.27
CA TRP A 299 3.05 6.36 -3.90
C TRP A 299 4.01 7.51 -3.59
N PRO A 300 3.56 8.61 -2.94
CA PRO A 300 2.18 8.85 -2.47
C PRO A 300 1.24 9.26 -3.62
N ARG A 301 0.08 8.58 -3.75
CA ARG A 301 -0.91 8.83 -4.82
C ARG A 301 -1.72 10.11 -4.63
N THR A 302 -1.66 10.71 -3.44
CA THR A 302 -2.25 12.03 -3.18
C THR A 302 -1.47 13.15 -3.88
N ASP A 303 -0.23 12.89 -4.29
CA ASP A 303 0.52 13.78 -5.19
C ASP A 303 0.25 13.38 -6.65
N SER A 304 -0.62 14.12 -7.34
CA SER A 304 -0.97 13.89 -8.74
C SER A 304 0.22 14.03 -9.70
N SER A 305 1.29 14.70 -9.28
CA SER A 305 2.53 14.82 -10.07
C SER A 305 3.41 13.57 -9.96
N ASN A 306 3.12 12.66 -9.04
CA ASN A 306 3.90 11.45 -8.81
C ASN A 306 3.50 10.31 -9.77
N THR A 307 3.62 10.60 -11.06
CA THR A 307 3.16 9.74 -12.16
C THR A 307 4.19 9.69 -13.28
N ALA A 308 4.12 8.64 -14.09
CA ALA A 308 4.80 8.53 -15.38
C ALA A 308 3.82 8.05 -16.45
N THR A 309 4.04 8.37 -17.72
CA THR A 309 3.09 8.07 -18.80
C THR A 309 3.75 7.33 -19.96
N THR A 310 3.05 6.32 -20.48
CA THR A 310 3.45 5.59 -21.68
C THR A 310 2.25 5.47 -22.61
N VAL A 311 2.37 5.93 -23.85
CA VAL A 311 1.38 5.68 -24.91
C VAL A 311 1.72 4.35 -25.56
N VAL A 312 0.76 3.45 -25.65
CA VAL A 312 0.93 2.09 -26.17
C VAL A 312 0.09 1.94 -27.44
N THR A 313 0.73 1.45 -28.49
CA THR A 313 0.10 0.95 -29.71
C THR A 313 0.46 -0.52 -29.87
N VAL A 314 -0.48 -1.31 -30.37
CA VAL A 314 -0.30 -2.77 -30.49
C VAL A 314 -0.54 -3.20 -31.93
N THR A 315 0.41 -3.94 -32.50
CA THR A 315 0.36 -4.52 -33.86
C THR A 315 -0.08 -5.99 -33.88
#